data_AF-G1V1A2-F1
#
_entry.id   AF-G1V1A2-F1
#
_cell.length_a   1.000
_cell.length_b   1.000
_cell.length_c   1.000
_cell.angle_alpha   90.00
_cell.angle_beta   90.00
_cell.angle_gamma   90.00
#
_symmetry.space_group_name_H-M   'P 1'
#
loop_
_entity.id
_entity.type
_entity.pdbx_description
1 polymer ?
#
loop_
_entity_poly.entity_id
_entity_poly.type
_entity_poly.pdbx_seq_one_letter_code
_entity_poly.pdbx_strand_id
1 'polypeptide(L)'
;MLEQWLTSILRHMETDPGYLDTLPQLPQVILKNEASSRFWRGEAFSHALEILCGRSEGRGRSLTIPADDCVDGNPVQELLERSLQKLSEGYRIELLTPLTN
;
A
#
# COMPACT_ATOMS: atom_id res chain seq x y z
N MET A 1 11.97 -7.52 0.23
CA MET A 1 11.99 -6.03 0.16
C MET A 1 10.64 -5.46 0.57
N LEU A 2 9.57 -5.59 -0.23
CA LEU A 2 8.21 -5.11 0.13
C LEU A 2 7.70 -5.69 1.45
N GLU A 3 7.65 -7.03 1.56
CA GLU A 3 7.11 -7.71 2.73
C GLU A 3 7.86 -7.33 4.01
N GLN A 4 9.20 -7.37 3.97
CA GLN A 4 10.06 -6.95 5.08
C GLN A 4 9.83 -5.48 5.48
N TRP A 5 9.62 -4.60 4.50
CA TRP A 5 9.38 -3.18 4.73
C TRP A 5 8.04 -2.94 5.43
N LEU A 6 6.92 -3.45 4.88
CA LEU A 6 5.59 -3.28 5.49
C LEU A 6 5.47 -4.02 6.83
N THR A 7 6.08 -5.20 6.97
CA THR A 7 6.14 -5.92 8.26
C THR A 7 6.89 -5.14 9.32
N SER A 8 7.91 -4.36 8.94
CA SER A 8 8.59 -3.48 9.90
C SER A 8 7.68 -2.37 10.42
N ILE A 9 6.85 -1.79 9.56
CA ILE A 9 5.88 -0.75 9.93
C ILE A 9 4.80 -1.35 10.84
N LEU A 10 4.27 -2.52 10.49
CA LEU A 10 3.29 -3.24 11.31
C LEU A 10 3.79 -3.48 12.73
N ARG A 11 5.03 -3.95 12.87
CA ARG A 11 5.66 -4.15 14.18
C ARG A 11 5.81 -2.86 15.00
N HIS A 12 6.02 -1.71 14.36
CA HIS A 12 6.00 -0.43 15.07
C HIS A 12 4.59 -0.04 15.52
N MET A 13 3.58 -0.27 14.66
CA MET A 13 2.18 -0.01 14.97
C MET A 13 1.63 -0.86 16.13
N GLU A 14 2.13 -2.08 16.31
CA GLU A 14 1.78 -2.93 17.47
C GLU A 14 2.13 -2.26 18.81
N THR A 15 3.21 -1.48 18.83
CA THR A 15 3.67 -0.77 20.03
C THR A 15 3.16 0.67 20.13
N ASP A 16 2.84 1.28 18.99
CA ASP A 16 2.36 2.65 18.86
C ASP A 16 1.31 2.74 17.75
N PRO A 17 0.01 2.67 18.07
CA PRO A 17 -1.06 2.77 17.07
C PRO A 17 -1.05 4.07 16.27
N GLY A 18 -0.43 5.14 16.79
CA GLY A 18 -0.28 6.43 16.10
C GLY A 18 0.96 6.51 15.20
N TYR A 19 1.77 5.45 15.11
CA TYR A 19 3.06 5.45 14.41
C TYR A 19 2.97 5.97 12.97
N LEU A 20 1.92 5.59 12.24
CA LEU A 20 1.67 6.04 10.85
C LEU A 20 1.64 7.56 10.72
N ASP A 21 1.02 8.25 11.67
CA ASP A 21 0.88 9.72 11.65
C ASP A 21 2.20 10.43 12.00
N THR A 22 3.18 9.69 12.53
CA THR A 22 4.52 10.20 12.83
C THR A 22 5.49 10.10 11.65
N LEU A 23 5.12 9.32 10.61
CA LEU A 23 6.01 9.09 9.48
C LEU A 23 6.12 10.35 8.60
N PRO A 24 7.33 10.71 8.13
CA PRO A 24 7.51 11.85 7.24
C PRO A 24 6.85 11.62 5.87
N GLN A 25 6.68 10.36 5.47
CA GLN A 25 5.99 9.95 4.26
C GLN A 25 5.15 8.70 4.56
N LEU A 26 3.93 8.67 4.03
CA LEU A 26 3.03 7.55 4.25
C LEU A 26 3.48 6.30 3.47
N PRO A 27 3.21 5.09 3.98
CA PRO A 27 3.53 3.86 3.28
C PRO A 27 2.73 3.79 1.97
N GLN A 28 3.44 3.88 0.85
CA GLN A 28 2.88 3.81 -0.49
C GLN A 28 3.60 2.73 -1.31
N VAL A 29 2.81 1.96 -2.04
CA VAL A 29 3.28 0.94 -2.97
C VAL A 29 2.73 1.26 -4.35
N ILE A 30 3.61 1.44 -5.33
CA ILE A 30 3.24 1.56 -6.75
C ILE A 30 3.70 0.32 -7.49
N LEU A 31 2.74 -0.32 -8.17
CA LEU A 31 2.94 -1.52 -8.95
C LEU A 31 2.52 -1.27 -10.40
N LYS A 32 3.27 -1.86 -11.35
CA LYS A 32 2.94 -1.85 -12.79
C LYS A 32 2.90 -3.26 -13.36
N ASN A 33 2.00 -3.47 -14.30
CA ASN A 33 1.94 -4.66 -15.12
C ASN A 33 2.12 -4.24 -16.58
N GLU A 34 3.33 -4.43 -17.10
CA GLU A 34 3.71 -4.03 -18.47
C GLU A 34 2.88 -4.76 -19.53
N ALA A 35 2.63 -6.05 -19.35
CA ALA A 35 1.91 -6.88 -20.30
C ALA A 35 0.46 -6.41 -20.52
N SER A 36 -0.16 -5.81 -19.51
CA SER A 36 -1.52 -5.29 -19.58
C SER A 36 -1.61 -3.75 -19.61
N SER A 37 -0.46 -3.06 -19.58
CA SER A 37 -0.34 -1.60 -19.46
C SER A 37 -1.21 -1.05 -18.32
N ARG A 38 -1.15 -1.69 -17.15
CA ARG A 38 -1.92 -1.33 -15.96
C ARG A 38 -1.02 -0.90 -14.81
N PHE A 39 -1.57 -0.07 -13.94
CA PHE A 39 -0.95 0.31 -12.68
C PHE A 39 -1.89 0.05 -11.51
N TRP A 40 -1.30 -0.08 -10.33
CA TRP A 40 -1.98 -0.14 -9.05
C TRP A 40 -1.13 0.64 -8.05
N ARG A 41 -1.75 1.51 -7.28
CA ARG A 41 -1.13 2.28 -6.20
C ARG A 41 -1.97 2.09 -4.96
N GLY A 42 -1.34 1.69 -3.86
CA GLY A 42 -1.94 1.69 -2.53
C GLY A 42 -1.18 2.66 -1.63
N GLU A 43 -1.89 3.42 -0.81
CA GLU A 43 -1.33 4.33 0.19
C GLU A 43 -2.09 4.20 1.51
N ALA A 44 -1.37 3.83 2.57
CA ALA A 44 -1.93 3.61 3.88
C ALA A 44 -1.91 4.88 4.73
N PHE A 45 -3.07 5.26 5.24
CA PHE A 45 -3.28 6.29 6.25
C PHE A 45 -3.67 5.61 7.57
N SER A 46 -3.58 6.33 8.69
CA SER A 46 -4.06 5.83 9.99
C SER A 46 -5.55 5.46 9.98
N HIS A 47 -6.36 6.13 9.14
CA HIS A 47 -7.82 5.97 9.12
C HIS A 47 -8.35 5.23 7.88
N ALA A 48 -7.53 4.95 6.88
CA ALA A 48 -7.97 4.32 5.63
C ALA A 48 -6.80 3.79 4.79
N LEU A 49 -7.11 2.86 3.88
CA LEU A 49 -6.29 2.53 2.72
C LEU A 49 -6.88 3.18 1.47
N GLU A 50 -6.11 4.04 0.81
CA GLU A 50 -6.48 4.59 -0.50
C GLU A 50 -5.82 3.80 -1.63
N ILE A 51 -6.62 3.42 -2.62
CA ILE A 51 -6.20 2.65 -3.78
C ILE A 51 -6.54 3.40 -5.06
N LEU A 52 -5.54 3.58 -5.92
CA LEU A 52 -5.72 4.07 -7.28
C LEU A 52 -5.22 3.01 -8.27
N CYS A 53 -6.09 2.54 -9.17
CA CYS A 53 -5.68 1.55 -10.17
C CYS A 53 -6.33 1.79 -11.52
N GLY A 54 -5.67 1.42 -12.61
CA GLY A 54 -6.18 1.69 -13.95
C GLY A 54 -5.22 1.28 -15.05
N ARG A 55 -5.52 1.75 -16.27
CA ARG A 55 -4.56 1.70 -17.39
C ARG A 55 -3.60 2.87 -17.27
N SER A 56 -2.34 2.67 -17.64
CA SER A 56 -1.28 3.68 -17.51
C SER A 56 -1.56 4.98 -18.28
N GLU A 57 -2.36 4.92 -19.35
CA GLU A 57 -2.71 6.09 -20.19
C GLU A 57 -4.14 6.64 -19.94
N GLY A 58 -4.84 6.14 -18.93
CA GLY A 58 -6.25 6.49 -18.68
C GLY A 58 -6.53 7.04 -17.29
N ARG A 59 -7.75 7.55 -17.07
CA ARG A 59 -8.22 7.86 -15.72
C ARG A 59 -8.35 6.56 -14.91
N GLY A 60 -7.58 6.47 -13.83
CA GLY A 60 -7.70 5.38 -12.86
C GLY A 60 -9.02 5.40 -12.12
N ARG A 61 -9.35 4.29 -11.48
CA ARG A 61 -10.42 4.16 -10.50
C ARG A 61 -9.81 4.31 -9.12
N SER A 62 -10.43 5.17 -8.30
CA SER A 62 -10.10 5.31 -6.89
C SER A 62 -11.04 4.44 -6.05
N LEU A 63 -10.50 3.86 -4.99
CA LEU A 63 -11.22 3.15 -3.94
C LEU A 63 -10.61 3.56 -2.61
N THR A 64 -11.44 3.94 -1.65
CA THR A 64 -11.02 4.18 -0.27
C THR A 64 -11.63 3.09 0.60
N ILE A 65 -10.81 2.42 1.38
CA ILE A 65 -11.22 1.39 2.34
C ILE A 65 -10.98 1.98 3.74
N PRO A 66 -12.03 2.26 4.54
CA PRO A 66 -11.87 2.69 5.92
C PRO A 66 -11.03 1.69 6.72
N ALA A 67 -10.28 2.17 7.73
CA ALA A 67 -9.45 1.30 8.58
C ALA A 67 -10.26 0.17 9.20
N ASP A 68 -11.49 0.44 9.66
CA ASP A 68 -12.41 -0.55 10.24
C ASP A 68 -12.78 -1.69 9.27
N ASP A 69 -12.69 -1.44 7.95
CA ASP A 69 -12.97 -2.42 6.89
C ASP A 69 -11.69 -3.10 6.35
N CYS A 70 -10.50 -2.69 6.80
CA CYS A 70 -9.23 -3.31 6.43
C CYS A 70 -8.98 -4.60 7.20
N VAL A 71 -8.14 -5.50 6.67
CA VAL A 71 -7.68 -6.69 7.40
C VAL A 71 -7.15 -6.31 8.78
N ASP A 72 -7.71 -6.95 9.80
CA ASP A 72 -7.43 -6.72 11.22
C ASP A 72 -7.56 -5.25 11.68
N GLY A 73 -8.35 -4.45 10.97
CA GLY A 73 -8.49 -3.02 11.25
C GLY A 73 -7.27 -2.19 10.86
N ASN A 74 -6.34 -2.75 10.08
CA ASN A 74 -5.03 -2.15 9.82
C ASN A 74 -4.80 -1.88 8.31
N PRO A 75 -4.79 -0.60 7.89
CA PRO A 75 -4.53 -0.21 6.50
C PRO A 75 -3.18 -0.69 5.93
N VAL A 76 -2.14 -0.84 6.76
CA VAL A 76 -0.82 -1.34 6.34
C VAL A 76 -0.86 -2.85 6.11
N GLN A 77 -1.66 -3.58 6.91
CA GLN A 77 -1.85 -5.02 6.73
C GLN A 77 -2.59 -5.29 5.42
N GLU A 78 -3.70 -4.58 5.18
CA GLU A 78 -4.44 -4.66 3.91
C GLU A 78 -3.55 -4.27 2.71
N LEU A 79 -2.71 -3.23 2.86
CA LEU A 79 -1.76 -2.81 1.83
C LEU A 79 -0.77 -3.93 1.50
N LEU A 80 -0.23 -4.63 2.51
CA LEU A 80 0.69 -5.75 2.35
C LEU A 80 0.03 -6.89 1.57
N GLU A 81 -1.12 -7.36 2.03
CA GLU A 81 -1.81 -8.51 1.44
C GLU A 81 -2.20 -8.25 -0.02
N ARG A 82 -2.80 -7.09 -0.30
CA ARG A 82 -3.17 -6.72 -1.68
C ARG A 82 -1.96 -6.56 -2.58
N SER A 83 -0.86 -6.00 -2.05
CA SER A 83 0.37 -5.86 -2.82
C SER A 83 0.95 -7.22 -3.18
N LEU A 84 1.00 -8.17 -2.23
CA LEU A 84 1.45 -9.55 -2.49
C LEU A 84 0.55 -10.25 -3.51
N GLN A 85 -0.77 -10.07 -3.41
CA GLN A 85 -1.71 -10.60 -4.40
C GLN A 85 -1.42 -10.03 -5.80
N LYS A 86 -1.23 -8.71 -5.93
CA LYS A 86 -0.92 -8.08 -7.22
C LYS A 86 0.40 -8.57 -7.81
N LEU A 87 1.42 -8.81 -6.99
CA LEU A 87 2.67 -9.42 -7.45
C LEU A 87 2.42 -10.82 -8.03
N SER A 88 1.55 -11.62 -7.42
CA SER A 88 1.16 -12.93 -7.96
C SER A 88 0.40 -12.86 -9.30
N GLU A 89 -0.30 -11.73 -9.56
CA GLU A 89 -0.97 -11.44 -10.83
C GLU A 89 0.01 -10.94 -11.92
N GLY A 90 1.31 -10.91 -11.66
CA GLY A 90 2.34 -10.49 -12.60
C GLY A 90 2.62 -8.99 -12.61
N TYR A 91 2.11 -8.24 -11.64
CA TYR A 91 2.59 -6.88 -11.40
C TYR A 91 4.02 -6.91 -10.84
N ARG A 92 4.75 -5.81 -11.04
CA ARG A 92 6.09 -5.57 -10.52
C ARG A 92 6.12 -4.29 -9.72
N ILE A 93 6.97 -4.25 -8.72
CA ILE A 93 7.23 -3.06 -7.91
C ILE A 93 7.89 -2.01 -8.81
N GLU A 94 7.27 -0.84 -8.89
CA GLU A 94 7.86 0.33 -9.51
C GLU A 94 8.46 1.26 -8.44
N LEU A 95 7.69 1.52 -7.38
CA LEU A 95 8.11 2.43 -6.30
C LEU A 95 7.59 1.92 -4.95
N LEU A 96 8.44 2.05 -3.94
CA LEU A 96 8.10 1.96 -2.53
C LEU A 96 8.52 3.27 -1.86
N THR A 97 7.69 3.84 -1.00
CA THR A 97 8.12 4.98 -0.18
C THR A 97 9.26 4.55 0.75
N PRO A 98 10.42 5.20 0.73
CA PRO A 98 11.48 4.90 1.69
C PRO A 98 11.06 5.34 3.12
N LEU A 99 11.54 4.64 4.15
CA LEU A 99 11.34 5.02 5.57
C LEU A 99 12.29 6.12 6.06
N THR A 100 13.18 6.62 5.20
CA THR A 100 14.26 7.50 5.64
C THR A 100 13.79 8.94 5.86
N ASN A 101 14.14 9.49 7.03
CA ASN A 101 14.52 10.91 7.16
C ASN A 101 15.89 11.14 6.50
#